data_AF-A0A5Y9N629-F1
#
_entry.id   AF-A0A5Y9N629-F1
#
_cell.length_a   1.000
_cell.length_b   1.000
_cell.length_c   1.000
_cell.angle_alpha   90.00
_cell.angle_beta   90.00
_cell.angle_gamma   90.00
#
_symmetry.space_group_name_H-M   'P 1'
#
loop_
_entity.id
_entity.type
_entity.pdbx_description
1 polymer ?
#
loop_
_entity_poly.entity_id
_entity_poly.type
_entity_poly.pdbx_seq_one_letter_code
_entity_poly.pdbx_strand_id
1 'polypeptide(L)'
;VIFEFNKNPADSLDENTAMFISFKTKDGKIINADVDKKTFQIDGRWLSGRAINGIDSNELESITSGTWDVRTGARTNENIKEIIK
;
A
#
# COMPACT_ATOMS: atom_id res chain seq x y z
N VAL A 1 6.31 9.38 -0.59
CA VAL A 1 5.24 9.05 -1.56
C VAL A 1 3.91 9.02 -0.82
N ILE A 2 2.87 9.64 -1.39
CA ILE A 2 1.48 9.57 -0.93
C ILE A 2 0.68 8.87 -2.01
N PHE A 3 -0.18 7.93 -1.65
CA PHE A 3 -1.05 7.25 -2.60
C PHE A 3 -2.39 7.94 -2.70
N GLU A 4 -2.89 8.03 -3.92
CA GLU A 4 -4.22 8.54 -4.23
C GLU A 4 -5.14 7.40 -4.66
N PHE A 5 -6.38 7.42 -4.16
CA PHE A 5 -7.41 6.44 -4.44
C PHE A 5 -8.66 7.15 -4.99
N ASN A 6 -9.35 6.48 -5.91
CA ASN A 6 -10.57 7.01 -6.53
C ASN A 6 -11.78 6.98 -5.57
N LYS A 7 -11.70 6.20 -4.49
CA LYS A 7 -12.70 6.07 -3.42
C LYS A 7 -11.99 5.73 -2.11
N ASN A 8 -12.67 5.90 -0.99
CA ASN A 8 -12.14 5.46 0.30
C ASN A 8 -11.92 3.93 0.27
N PRO A 9 -10.69 3.43 0.47
CA PRO A 9 -10.42 2.00 0.48
C PRO A 9 -11.24 1.24 1.53
N ALA A 10 -11.48 1.85 2.70
CA ALA A 10 -12.25 1.26 3.80
C ALA A 10 -13.68 0.87 3.40
N ASP A 11 -14.30 1.59 2.47
CA ASP A 11 -15.67 1.31 2.01
C ASP A 11 -15.79 -0.04 1.29
N SER A 12 -14.66 -0.63 0.88
CA SER A 12 -14.60 -1.91 0.16
C SER A 12 -13.96 -3.03 0.98
N LEU A 13 -13.67 -2.79 2.26
CA LEU A 13 -12.99 -3.72 3.16
C LEU A 13 -13.93 -4.05 4.33
N ASP A 14 -13.89 -5.29 4.79
CA ASP A 14 -14.57 -5.66 6.03
C ASP A 14 -13.74 -5.21 7.26
N GLU A 15 -14.35 -5.26 8.45
CA GLU A 15 -13.73 -4.79 9.70
C GLU A 15 -12.39 -5.46 10.02
N ASN A 16 -12.13 -6.64 9.46
CA ASN A 16 -10.94 -7.43 9.74
C ASN A 16 -9.91 -7.39 8.61
N THR A 17 -10.17 -6.65 7.54
CA THR A 17 -9.31 -6.61 6.36
C THR A 17 -8.71 -5.23 6.21
N ALA A 18 -7.41 -5.14 6.04
CA ALA A 18 -6.73 -3.89 5.69
C ALA A 18 -5.96 -4.04 4.38
N MET A 19 -5.81 -2.94 3.64
CA MET A 19 -4.99 -2.89 2.43
C MET A 19 -3.56 -2.44 2.75
N PHE A 20 -2.60 -3.06 2.07
CA PHE A 20 -1.19 -2.69 2.14
C PHE A 20 -0.60 -2.43 0.75
N ILE A 21 0.44 -1.61 0.72
CA ILE A 21 1.36 -1.49 -0.41
C ILE A 21 2.77 -1.65 0.13
N SER A 22 3.51 -2.61 -0.40
CA SER A 22 4.87 -2.97 -0.03
C SER A 22 5.79 -2.70 -1.21
N PHE A 23 6.88 -2.01 -0.96
CA PHE A 23 7.94 -1.79 -1.92
C PHE A 23 9.14 -2.63 -1.54
N LYS A 24 9.65 -3.40 -2.51
CA LYS A 24 10.93 -4.09 -2.38
C LYS A 24 11.95 -3.34 -3.22
N THR A 25 13.04 -2.92 -2.61
CA THR A 25 14.20 -2.35 -3.30
C THR A 25 15.19 -3.46 -3.67
N LYS A 26 16.04 -3.19 -4.66
CA LYS A 26 17.04 -4.13 -5.19
C LYS A 26 18.08 -4.59 -4.18
N ASP A 27 18.29 -3.81 -3.12
CA ASP A 27 19.15 -4.16 -1.98
C ASP A 27 18.43 -5.07 -0.95
N GLY A 28 17.17 -5.43 -1.21
CA GLY A 28 16.36 -6.31 -0.37
C GLY A 28 15.57 -5.61 0.73
N LYS A 29 15.66 -4.28 0.86
CA LYS A 29 14.87 -3.54 1.85
C LYS A 29 13.38 -3.54 1.47
N ILE A 30 12.53 -3.74 2.49
CA ILE A 30 11.07 -3.75 2.34
C ILE A 30 10.48 -2.55 3.08
N ILE A 31 9.63 -1.80 2.38
CA ILE A 31 8.95 -0.60 2.92
C ILE A 31 7.45 -0.80 2.77
N ASN A 32 6.72 -0.82 3.90
CA ASN A 32 5.28 -1.05 3.92
C ASN A 32 4.50 0.25 4.16
N ALA A 33 3.42 0.42 3.44
CA ALA A 33 2.40 1.44 3.62
C ALA A 33 1.05 0.77 3.91
N ASP A 34 0.59 0.87 5.16
CA ASP A 34 -0.77 0.49 5.52
C ASP A 34 -1.71 1.60 5.04
N VAL A 35 -2.59 1.27 4.10
CA VAL A 35 -3.42 2.28 3.43
C VAL A 35 -4.71 2.52 4.20
N ASP A 36 -5.38 1.43 4.58
CA ASP A 36 -6.80 1.46 4.90
C ASP A 36 -7.14 2.17 6.22
N LYS A 37 -6.40 1.89 7.29
CA LYS A 37 -6.76 2.37 8.63
C LYS A 37 -6.66 3.89 8.84
N LYS A 38 -6.16 4.65 7.86
CA LYS A 38 -5.82 6.07 8.04
C LYS A 38 -6.08 6.93 6.80
N THR A 39 -6.88 6.49 5.83
CA THR A 39 -7.18 7.32 4.64
C THR A 39 -7.92 8.59 5.01
N PHE A 40 -7.63 9.68 4.31
CA PHE A 40 -8.28 10.97 4.49
C PHE A 40 -8.68 11.57 3.14
N GLN A 41 -9.77 12.34 3.15
CA GLN A 41 -10.24 13.05 1.96
C GLN A 41 -9.75 14.50 1.98
N ILE A 42 -9.07 14.92 0.92
CA ILE A 42 -8.65 16.32 0.70
C ILE A 42 -9.04 16.70 -0.72
N ASP A 43 -9.79 17.79 -0.89
CA ASP A 43 -10.23 18.31 -2.19
C ASP A 43 -10.86 17.24 -3.11
N GLY A 44 -11.67 16.35 -2.53
CA GLY A 44 -12.34 15.26 -3.24
C GLY A 44 -11.47 14.03 -3.55
N ARG A 45 -10.18 14.04 -3.21
CA ARG A 45 -9.24 12.93 -3.42
C ARG A 45 -9.02 12.14 -2.13
N TRP A 46 -8.98 10.82 -2.22
CA TRP A 46 -8.69 9.96 -1.08
C TRP A 46 -7.20 9.65 -1.04
N LEU A 47 -6.56 10.00 0.07
CA LEU A 47 -5.11 9.89 0.23
C LEU A 47 -4.75 8.93 1.35
N SER A 48 -3.65 8.21 1.19
CA SER A 48 -3.12 7.33 2.23
C SER A 48 -2.74 8.11 3.49
N GLY A 49 -3.09 7.56 4.65
CA GLY A 49 -2.78 8.13 5.97
C GLY A 49 -1.32 8.23 6.36
N ARG A 50 -0.48 7.42 5.72
CA ARG A 50 0.95 7.34 6.00
C ARG A 50 1.71 7.70 4.74
N ALA A 51 2.46 8.80 4.81
CA ALA A 51 3.52 9.03 3.85
C ALA A 51 4.66 8.05 4.13
N ILE A 52 5.19 7.43 3.07
CA ILE A 52 6.48 6.74 3.14
C ILE A 52 7.58 7.67 2.66
N ASN A 53 8.80 7.43 3.13
CA ASN A 53 9.99 8.11 2.62
C ASN A 53 10.02 8.04 1.09
N GLY A 54 10.50 9.11 0.45
CA GLY A 54 10.77 9.08 -0.97
C GLY A 54 11.69 7.89 -1.29
N ILE A 55 11.29 7.09 -2.26
CA ILE A 55 12.11 6.01 -2.82
C ILE A 55 12.41 6.42 -4.25
N ASP A 56 13.67 6.30 -4.66
CA ASP A 56 13.99 6.40 -6.08
C ASP A 56 13.40 5.17 -6.80
N SER A 57 12.53 5.41 -7.78
CA SER A 57 12.01 4.34 -8.65
C SER A 57 13.10 3.48 -9.27
N ASN A 58 14.33 4.02 -9.37
CA ASN A 58 15.45 3.31 -9.91
C ASN A 58 15.95 2.16 -9.05
N GLU A 59 15.73 2.26 -7.75
CA GLU A 59 16.11 1.32 -6.71
C GLU A 59 15.02 0.28 -6.46
N LEU A 60 13.80 0.49 -6.98
CA LEU A 60 12.70 -0.47 -6.85
C LEU A 60 12.96 -1.73 -7.69
N GLU A 61 12.73 -2.87 -7.05
CA GLU A 61 12.68 -4.20 -7.68
C GLU A 61 11.22 -4.54 -7.98
N SER A 62 10.35 -4.44 -6.98
CA SER A 62 8.93 -4.76 -7.14
C SER A 62 8.03 -3.96 -6.21
N ILE A 63 6.76 -3.88 -6.60
CA ILE A 63 5.68 -3.32 -5.80
C ILE A 63 4.66 -4.43 -5.58
N THR A 64 4.40 -4.77 -4.32
CA THR A 64 3.35 -5.71 -3.93
C THR A 64 2.21 -4.92 -3.31
N SER A 65 0.99 -5.18 -3.73
CA SER A 65 -0.22 -4.65 -3.09
C SER A 65 -1.16 -5.79 -2.78
N GLY A 66 -1.99 -5.63 -1.75
CA GLY A 66 -2.93 -6.67 -1.39
C GLY A 66 -3.69 -6.33 -0.12
N THR A 67 -4.36 -7.34 0.41
CA THR A 67 -5.09 -7.26 1.66
C THR A 67 -4.42 -8.10 2.74
N TRP A 68 -4.68 -7.80 4.00
CA TRP A 68 -4.26 -8.64 5.11
C TRP A 68 -5.33 -8.67 6.20
N ASP A 69 -5.48 -9.82 6.84
CA ASP A 69 -6.35 -9.96 8.00
C ASP A 69 -5.66 -9.32 9.22
N VAL A 70 -6.28 -8.28 9.78
CA VAL A 70 -5.70 -7.45 10.84
C VAL A 70 -5.55 -8.18 12.17
N ARG A 71 -6.22 -9.32 12.35
CA ARG A 71 -6.17 -10.12 13.57
C ARG A 71 -5.02 -11.13 13.52
N THR A 72 -4.79 -11.71 12.34
CA THR A 72 -3.85 -12.82 12.14
C THR A 72 -2.55 -12.42 11.46
N GLY A 73 -2.51 -11.28 10.77
CA GLY A 73 -1.37 -10.90 9.94
C GLY A 73 -1.31 -11.60 8.58
N ALA A 74 -2.26 -12.48 8.28
CA ALA A 74 -2.25 -13.27 7.06
C ALA A 74 -2.53 -12.37 5.83
N ARG A 75 -1.64 -12.42 4.83
CA ARG A 75 -1.79 -11.69 3.57
C ARG A 75 -2.64 -12.47 2.57
N THR A 76 -3.45 -11.76 1.81
CA THR A 76 -4.38 -12.30 0.80
C THR A 76 -4.47 -11.35 -0.39
N ASN A 77 -4.95 -11.85 -1.54
CA ASN A 77 -5.15 -11.05 -2.75
C ASN A 77 -3.89 -10.27 -3.19
N GLU A 78 -2.71 -10.87 -3.01
CA GLU A 78 -1.45 -10.21 -3.35
C GLU A 78 -1.28 -10.09 -4.86
N ASN A 79 -1.04 -8.87 -5.30
CA ASN A 79 -0.64 -8.54 -6.67
C ASN A 79 0.78 -7.98 -6.63
N ILE A 80 1.68 -8.65 -7.34
CA ILE A 80 3.08 -8.26 -7.47
C ILE A 80 3.30 -7.68 -8.85
N LYS A 81 3.86 -6.47 -8.89
CA LYS A 81 4.34 -5.82 -10.09
C LYS A 81 5.85 -5.70 -10.03
N GLU A 82 6.53 -6.50 -10.85
CA GLU A 82 7.96 -6.37 -11.09
C GLU A 82 8.26 -5.08 -11.87
N ILE A 83 9.31 -4.38 -11.46
CA ILE A 83 9.79 -3.17 -12.14
C ILE A 83 10.90 -3.59 -13.11
N ILE A 84 10.50 -3.92 -14.33
CA ILE A 84 11.43 -4.18 -15.43
C ILE A 84 11.99 -2.85 -15.91
N LYS A 85 13.32 -2.74 -15.93
CA LYS A 85 14.04 -1.60 -16.47
C LYS A 85 14.77 -1.97 -17.74
#